data_AF-A0A846HPF7-F1
#
_entry.id   AF-A0A846HPF7-F1
#
_cell.length_a   1.000
_cell.length_b   1.000
_cell.length_c   1.000
_cell.angle_alpha   90.00
_cell.angle_beta   90.00
_cell.angle_gamma   90.00
#
_symmetry.space_group_name_H-M   'P 1'
#
loop_
_entity.id
_entity.type
_entity.pdbx_description
1 polymer ?
#
loop_
_entity_poly.entity_id
_entity_poly.type
_entity_poly.pdbx_seq_one_letter_code
_entity_poly.pdbx_strand_id
1 'polypeptide(L)'
;MAISNTYPARIETAQAQTPRRMPCDALLDAWPSQLLFLLILATIPFYKFRQIGEQAVLKVDWMLTAALIVWIVAVLLLTKSLPLRLRANFWPLLLLFLVSNSISTILSPYPEISVGGMTVLLQVIAFIAISLMMLNGRNIFDTVPWVITGSIALNSGLALLGNSFGIEIFIEQGRALGGTITANNMALMSVFAFPLSVYLVLYSRGLLAKGIALILLILILAGLVESGSRGGFVNFIIGFALLGWHFKSKLRVHYLGIVFAGIALMLAVFFYTVPQEYWERQSSLSILTSAVSKDPGHLSEDRSLERRTAYLVVVKESFFARPLIGFGTNTFHELWFLSDESDAFDNVRRPAHNTYAEILVGSGVIGLLLFLALLLKVYGNYRKAEHQFSFVQDYRSADLAAMYRIAFVSVLFYFFVKSGIDHKLFILAIAMSFALLLMSQEQLMRANSLSKEDRT
;
A
#
# COMPACT_ATOMS: atom_id res chain seq x y z
N MET A 1 13.36 -28.12 82.15
CA MET A 1 11.92 -27.93 82.41
C MET A 1 11.59 -26.52 81.97
N ALA A 2 11.17 -26.22 80.72
CA ALA A 2 10.02 -26.68 79.94
C ALA A 2 8.68 -26.29 80.59
N ILE A 3 7.97 -25.35 79.95
CA ILE A 3 6.50 -25.12 79.78
C ILE A 3 6.42 -23.82 78.94
N SER A 4 6.36 -23.91 77.61
CA SER A 4 5.17 -24.00 76.73
C SER A 4 4.43 -22.68 76.50
N ASN A 5 4.47 -22.19 75.26
CA ASN A 5 3.33 -21.53 74.59
C ASN A 5 3.55 -21.58 73.08
N THR A 6 2.98 -22.61 72.46
CA THR A 6 2.89 -22.81 71.01
C THR A 6 1.63 -22.12 70.47
N TYR A 7 1.81 -21.19 69.53
CA TYR A 7 0.74 -20.68 68.68
C TYR A 7 0.32 -21.75 67.65
N PRO A 8 -0.97 -21.84 67.24
CA PRO A 8 -1.39 -22.74 66.19
C PRO A 8 -0.94 -22.21 64.82
N ALA A 9 -0.34 -23.09 64.02
CA ALA A 9 0.01 -22.85 62.64
C ALA A 9 -1.27 -22.57 61.81
N ARG A 10 -1.35 -21.38 61.20
CA ARG A 10 -2.29 -21.08 60.13
C ARG A 10 -1.85 -21.90 58.91
N ILE A 11 -2.68 -22.87 58.52
CA ILE A 11 -2.59 -23.49 57.21
C ILE A 11 -2.99 -22.41 56.20
N GLU A 12 -2.00 -21.82 55.52
CA GLU A 12 -2.24 -21.04 54.30
C GLU A 12 -2.76 -22.01 53.24
N THR A 13 -4.08 -22.01 53.06
CA THR A 13 -4.71 -22.54 51.86
C THR A 13 -4.16 -21.78 50.67
N ALA A 14 -3.29 -22.44 49.90
CA ALA A 14 -2.86 -22.00 48.58
C ALA A 14 -4.11 -21.71 47.74
N GLN A 15 -4.45 -20.43 47.59
CA GLN A 15 -5.39 -19.99 46.57
C GLN A 15 -4.77 -20.38 45.24
N ALA A 16 -5.34 -21.40 44.60
CA ALA A 16 -5.06 -21.75 43.23
C ALA A 16 -5.28 -20.50 42.36
N GLN A 17 -4.18 -19.83 42.02
CA GLN A 17 -4.18 -18.77 41.02
C GLN A 17 -4.66 -19.41 39.73
N THR A 18 -5.92 -19.17 39.38
CA THR A 18 -6.44 -19.45 38.05
C THR A 18 -5.44 -18.92 37.03
N PRO A 19 -4.96 -19.73 36.05
CA PRO A 19 -3.95 -19.28 35.11
C PRO A 19 -4.47 -18.01 34.42
N ARG A 20 -3.72 -16.90 34.58
CA ARG A 20 -4.00 -15.65 33.87
C ARG A 20 -4.08 -15.99 32.38
N ARG A 21 -5.30 -15.99 31.82
CA ARG A 21 -5.49 -16.12 30.37
C ARG A 21 -4.62 -15.06 29.72
N MET A 22 -3.68 -15.47 28.86
CA MET A 22 -2.88 -14.51 28.13
C MET A 22 -3.81 -13.61 27.32
N PRO A 23 -3.60 -12.29 27.33
CA PRO A 23 -4.42 -11.37 26.55
C PRO A 23 -4.29 -11.72 25.05
N CYS A 24 -5.38 -11.59 24.29
CA CYS A 24 -5.44 -11.92 22.86
C CYS A 24 -4.29 -11.31 22.06
N ASP A 25 -3.98 -10.05 22.33
CA ASP A 25 -2.89 -9.34 21.67
C ASP A 25 -1.52 -10.01 21.89
N ALA A 26 -1.25 -10.60 23.06
CA ALA A 26 0.01 -11.28 23.33
C ALA A 26 0.20 -12.56 22.51
N LEU A 27 -0.87 -13.32 22.25
CA LEU A 27 -0.82 -14.51 21.40
C LEU A 27 -0.75 -14.18 19.91
N LEU A 28 -1.35 -13.06 19.49
CA LEU A 28 -1.21 -12.55 18.12
C LEU A 28 0.18 -11.93 17.89
N ASP A 29 0.79 -11.35 18.91
CA ASP A 29 2.14 -10.77 18.89
C ASP A 29 3.25 -11.83 19.04
N ALA A 30 2.89 -13.11 19.17
CA ALA A 30 3.84 -14.21 19.20
C ALA A 30 4.68 -14.27 17.91
N TRP A 31 5.92 -14.73 18.03
CA TRP A 31 6.85 -14.75 16.91
C TRP A 31 6.36 -15.53 15.66
N PRO A 32 5.61 -16.65 15.76
CA PRO A 32 5.19 -17.40 14.56
C PRO A 32 4.19 -16.63 13.71
N SER A 33 3.15 -16.04 14.32
CA SER A 33 2.16 -15.23 13.61
C SER A 33 2.78 -13.99 12.98
N GLN A 34 3.68 -13.34 13.73
CA GLN A 34 4.37 -12.15 13.22
C GLN A 34 5.34 -12.51 12.08
N LEU A 35 6.04 -13.63 12.16
CA LEU A 35 6.88 -14.10 11.05
C LEU A 35 6.05 -14.40 9.80
N LEU A 36 4.93 -15.12 9.94
CA LEU A 36 4.01 -15.40 8.82
C LEU A 36 3.50 -14.10 8.17
N PHE A 37 3.07 -13.14 8.97
CA PHE A 37 2.61 -11.84 8.46
C PHE A 37 3.73 -11.10 7.71
N LEU A 38 4.94 -11.04 8.27
CA LEU A 38 6.08 -10.38 7.62
C LEU A 38 6.50 -11.08 6.33
N LEU A 39 6.42 -12.41 6.25
CA LEU A 39 6.64 -13.17 5.01
C LEU A 39 5.56 -12.88 3.96
N ILE A 40 4.29 -12.74 4.36
CA ILE A 40 3.22 -12.30 3.44
C ILE A 40 3.54 -10.91 2.88
N LEU A 41 4.02 -9.98 3.70
CA LEU A 41 4.43 -8.64 3.24
C LEU A 41 5.65 -8.71 2.30
N ALA A 42 6.66 -9.51 2.65
CA ALA A 42 7.88 -9.66 1.87
C ALA A 42 7.62 -10.27 0.47
N THR A 43 6.57 -11.07 0.32
CA THR A 43 6.20 -11.70 -0.96
C THR A 43 5.35 -10.80 -1.88
N ILE A 44 4.91 -9.62 -1.42
CA ILE A 44 4.10 -8.69 -2.23
C ILE A 44 4.76 -8.36 -3.59
N PRO A 45 6.06 -8.04 -3.67
CA PRO A 45 6.68 -7.66 -4.94
C PRO A 45 6.86 -8.82 -5.93
N PHE A 46 6.87 -10.07 -5.45
CA PHE A 46 7.27 -11.26 -6.21
C PHE A 46 6.07 -12.04 -6.75
N TYR A 47 5.12 -11.35 -7.39
CA TYR A 47 3.90 -11.96 -7.93
C TYR A 47 4.16 -13.12 -8.90
N LYS A 48 5.16 -13.01 -9.78
CA LYS A 48 5.49 -14.07 -10.76
C LYS A 48 6.05 -15.32 -10.10
N PHE A 49 6.84 -15.15 -9.03
CA PHE A 49 7.58 -16.25 -8.40
C PHE A 49 6.83 -16.95 -7.27
N ARG A 50 5.68 -16.41 -6.84
CA ARG A 50 4.86 -17.04 -5.79
C ARG A 50 3.89 -18.11 -6.33
N GLN A 51 3.89 -18.38 -7.63
CA GLN A 51 3.03 -19.37 -8.29
C GLN A 51 3.81 -20.67 -8.47
N ILE A 52 3.36 -21.76 -7.84
CA ILE A 52 3.98 -23.09 -7.90
C ILE A 52 3.09 -24.03 -8.74
N GLY A 53 3.71 -24.71 -9.70
CA GLY A 53 3.08 -25.66 -10.60
C GLY A 53 2.55 -25.03 -11.91
N GLU A 54 2.40 -25.85 -12.95
CA GLU A 54 1.69 -25.44 -14.17
C GLU A 54 0.27 -25.01 -13.79
N GLN A 55 -0.19 -23.88 -14.32
CA GLN A 55 -1.48 -23.23 -13.97
C GLN A 55 -1.61 -22.65 -12.54
N ALA A 56 -0.52 -22.50 -11.79
CA ALA A 56 -0.52 -21.83 -10.47
C ALA A 56 -1.43 -22.48 -9.41
N VAL A 57 -1.43 -23.82 -9.36
CA VAL A 57 -2.24 -24.64 -8.44
C VAL A 57 -1.99 -24.27 -6.96
N LEU A 58 -0.76 -23.91 -6.60
CA LEU A 58 -0.41 -23.49 -5.24
C LEU A 58 0.28 -22.11 -5.26
N LYS A 59 -0.29 -21.15 -4.52
CA LYS A 59 0.29 -19.81 -4.36
C LYS A 59 0.92 -19.68 -2.98
N VAL A 60 2.22 -19.39 -2.92
CA VAL A 60 2.99 -19.31 -1.66
C VAL A 60 2.36 -18.32 -0.68
N ASP A 61 1.95 -17.15 -1.17
CA ASP A 61 1.31 -16.14 -0.33
C ASP A 61 -0.06 -16.58 0.21
N TRP A 62 -0.79 -17.42 -0.53
CA TRP A 62 -2.03 -18.02 -0.06
C TRP A 62 -1.79 -19.07 1.02
N MET A 63 -0.74 -19.89 0.88
CA MET A 63 -0.37 -20.87 1.91
C MET A 63 0.05 -20.18 3.21
N LEU A 64 0.87 -19.13 3.13
CA LEU A 64 1.25 -18.31 4.28
C LEU A 64 0.03 -17.66 4.92
N THR A 65 -0.88 -17.12 4.10
CA THR A 65 -2.13 -16.50 4.58
C THR A 65 -3.04 -17.52 5.25
N ALA A 66 -3.19 -18.72 4.69
CA ALA A 66 -3.98 -19.79 5.26
C ALA A 66 -3.42 -20.25 6.61
N ALA A 67 -2.10 -20.44 6.71
CA ALA A 67 -1.43 -20.76 7.97
C ALA A 67 -1.66 -19.66 9.03
N LEU A 68 -1.57 -18.39 8.62
CA LEU A 68 -1.84 -17.25 9.50
C LEU A 68 -3.31 -17.21 9.94
N ILE A 69 -4.26 -17.49 9.05
CA ILE A 69 -5.70 -17.55 9.38
C ILE A 69 -5.97 -18.66 10.39
N VAL A 70 -5.39 -19.86 10.20
CA VAL A 70 -5.50 -20.97 11.16
C VAL A 70 -5.02 -20.54 12.54
N TRP A 71 -3.86 -19.85 12.60
CA TRP A 71 -3.35 -19.30 13.86
C TRP A 71 -4.30 -18.28 14.48
N ILE A 72 -4.77 -17.30 13.70
CA ILE A 72 -5.70 -16.26 14.18
C ILE A 72 -6.98 -16.90 14.72
N VAL A 73 -7.59 -17.83 13.98
CA VAL A 73 -8.81 -18.53 14.40
C VAL A 73 -8.57 -19.30 15.69
N ALA A 74 -7.45 -20.03 15.81
CA ALA A 74 -7.10 -20.74 17.04
C ALA A 74 -6.99 -19.76 18.23
N VAL A 75 -6.30 -18.63 18.06
CA VAL A 75 -6.18 -17.61 19.12
C VAL A 75 -7.55 -17.02 19.50
N LEU A 76 -8.41 -16.71 18.54
CA LEU A 76 -9.74 -16.18 18.79
C LEU A 76 -10.64 -17.20 19.51
N LEU A 77 -10.57 -18.48 19.16
CA LEU A 77 -11.31 -19.55 19.83
C LEU A 77 -10.83 -19.78 21.27
N LEU A 78 -9.51 -19.73 21.51
CA LEU A 78 -8.92 -19.91 22.83
C LEU A 78 -9.21 -18.73 23.76
N THR A 79 -9.11 -17.51 23.24
CA THR A 79 -9.25 -16.29 24.06
C THR A 79 -10.69 -15.81 24.18
N LYS A 80 -11.55 -16.15 23.20
CA LYS A 80 -12.95 -15.69 23.09
C LYS A 80 -13.08 -14.16 23.16
N SER A 81 -12.05 -13.45 22.69
CA SER A 81 -11.98 -12.00 22.72
C SER A 81 -11.42 -11.48 21.40
N LEU A 82 -11.95 -10.36 20.91
CA LEU A 82 -11.42 -9.68 19.72
C LEU A 82 -10.37 -8.65 20.14
N PRO A 83 -9.25 -8.54 19.41
CA PRO A 83 -8.22 -7.54 19.68
C PRO A 83 -8.76 -6.12 19.50
N LEU A 84 -8.29 -5.19 20.34
CA LEU A 84 -8.72 -3.78 20.28
C LEU A 84 -8.40 -3.14 18.92
N ARG A 85 -7.33 -3.62 18.27
CA ARG A 85 -6.87 -3.17 16.95
C ARG A 85 -7.92 -3.34 15.85
N LEU A 86 -8.89 -4.26 16.01
CA LEU A 86 -10.00 -4.41 15.07
C LEU A 86 -11.09 -3.34 15.21
N ARG A 87 -11.08 -2.49 16.24
CA ARG A 87 -12.09 -1.43 16.41
C ARG A 87 -11.81 -0.18 15.60
N ALA A 88 -11.41 -0.36 14.34
CA ALA A 88 -11.03 0.73 13.46
C ALA A 88 -12.16 1.71 13.20
N ASN A 89 -11.86 3.01 13.29
CA ASN A 89 -12.86 4.07 13.14
C ASN A 89 -13.34 4.30 11.69
N PHE A 90 -12.79 3.57 10.72
CA PHE A 90 -13.18 3.62 9.31
C PHE A 90 -14.14 2.50 8.91
N TRP A 91 -14.42 1.53 9.79
CA TRP A 91 -15.33 0.40 9.49
C TRP A 91 -16.72 0.83 9.00
N PRO A 92 -17.40 1.83 9.60
CA PRO A 92 -18.71 2.23 9.11
C PRO A 92 -18.70 2.69 7.65
N LEU A 93 -17.69 3.47 7.25
CA LEU A 93 -17.54 3.93 5.86
C LEU A 93 -17.22 2.78 4.91
N LEU A 94 -16.35 1.86 5.33
CA LEU A 94 -16.00 0.67 4.55
C LEU A 94 -17.19 -0.27 4.37
N LEU A 95 -18.02 -0.45 5.41
CA LEU A 95 -19.24 -1.25 5.34
C LEU A 95 -20.30 -0.59 4.45
N LEU A 96 -20.48 0.74 4.54
CA LEU A 96 -21.37 1.46 3.63
C LEU A 96 -20.89 1.34 2.18
N PHE A 97 -19.59 1.47 1.94
CA PHE A 97 -18.99 1.24 0.62
C PHE A 97 -19.27 -0.18 0.12
N LEU A 98 -19.12 -1.19 0.98
CA LEU A 98 -19.42 -2.59 0.66
C LEU A 98 -20.90 -2.81 0.32
N VAL A 99 -21.81 -2.23 1.09
CA VAL A 99 -23.26 -2.30 0.86
C VAL A 99 -23.61 -1.64 -0.48
N SER A 100 -23.04 -0.47 -0.78
CA SER A 100 -23.23 0.19 -2.08
C SER A 100 -22.76 -0.68 -3.25
N ASN A 101 -21.60 -1.33 -3.11
CA ASN A 101 -21.10 -2.26 -4.14
C ASN A 101 -21.94 -3.53 -4.24
N SER A 102 -22.51 -4.01 -3.13
CA SER A 102 -23.41 -5.17 -3.13
C SER A 102 -24.72 -4.87 -3.84
N ILE A 103 -25.32 -3.70 -3.56
CA ILE A 103 -26.53 -3.23 -4.27
C ILE A 103 -26.24 -3.10 -5.76
N SER A 104 -25.12 -2.46 -6.12
CA SER A 104 -24.69 -2.32 -7.50
C SER A 104 -24.48 -3.67 -8.20
N THR A 105 -23.87 -4.64 -7.50
CA THR A 105 -23.62 -6.00 -8.00
C THR A 105 -24.93 -6.76 -8.23
N ILE A 106 -25.90 -6.66 -7.32
CA ILE A 106 -27.22 -7.30 -7.45
C ILE A 106 -28.00 -6.72 -8.63
N LEU A 107 -27.88 -5.40 -8.88
CA LEU A 107 -28.59 -4.69 -9.95
C LEU A 107 -27.79 -4.63 -11.26
N SER A 108 -26.66 -5.33 -11.33
CA SER A 108 -25.74 -5.32 -12.46
C SER A 108 -26.32 -6.06 -13.68
N PRO A 109 -26.14 -5.52 -14.91
CA PRO A 109 -26.37 -6.28 -16.15
C PRO A 109 -25.34 -7.39 -16.39
N TYR A 110 -24.24 -7.37 -15.64
CA TYR A 110 -23.10 -8.28 -15.75
C TYR A 110 -22.87 -9.01 -14.42
N PRO A 111 -23.80 -9.91 -14.01
CA PRO A 111 -23.80 -10.50 -12.68
C PRO A 111 -22.53 -11.32 -12.40
N GLU A 112 -22.05 -12.13 -13.35
CA GLU A 112 -20.86 -12.97 -13.16
C GLU A 112 -19.60 -12.14 -12.88
N ILE A 113 -19.38 -11.10 -13.69
CA ILE A 113 -18.23 -10.19 -13.56
C ILE A 113 -18.32 -9.40 -12.25
N SER A 114 -19.52 -8.94 -11.92
CA SER A 114 -19.76 -8.15 -10.70
C SER A 114 -19.57 -8.96 -9.42
N VAL A 115 -20.03 -10.21 -9.41
CA VAL A 115 -19.79 -11.14 -8.29
C VAL A 115 -18.29 -11.44 -8.14
N GLY A 116 -17.56 -11.57 -9.25
CA GLY A 116 -16.10 -11.66 -9.23
C GLY A 116 -15.45 -10.44 -8.58
N GLY A 117 -15.85 -9.23 -8.99
CA GLY A 117 -15.39 -7.97 -8.39
C GLY A 117 -15.71 -7.86 -6.90
N MET A 118 -16.92 -8.28 -6.49
CA MET A 118 -17.35 -8.30 -5.09
C MET A 118 -16.50 -9.27 -4.26
N THR A 119 -16.12 -10.42 -4.83
CA THR A 119 -15.22 -11.38 -4.18
C THR A 119 -13.85 -10.76 -3.90
N VAL A 120 -13.30 -10.01 -4.85
CA VAL A 120 -12.04 -9.25 -4.65
C VAL A 120 -12.20 -8.21 -3.53
N LEU A 121 -13.32 -7.49 -3.49
CA LEU A 121 -13.58 -6.50 -2.44
C LEU A 121 -13.69 -7.13 -1.04
N LEU A 122 -14.26 -8.34 -0.93
CA LEU A 122 -14.27 -9.10 0.32
C LEU A 122 -12.86 -9.55 0.73
N GLN A 123 -12.01 -9.94 -0.22
CA GLN A 123 -10.60 -10.24 0.05
C GLN A 123 -9.84 -9.00 0.55
N VAL A 124 -10.13 -7.81 0.00
CA VAL A 124 -9.59 -6.54 0.50
C VAL A 124 -9.94 -6.34 1.97
N ILE A 125 -11.21 -6.51 2.35
CA ILE A 125 -11.67 -6.39 3.73
C ILE A 125 -10.98 -7.40 4.65
N ALA A 126 -10.87 -8.66 4.22
CA ALA A 126 -10.17 -9.70 4.98
C ALA A 126 -8.70 -9.32 5.21
N PHE A 127 -8.02 -8.80 4.19
CA PHE A 127 -6.62 -8.37 4.31
C PHE A 127 -6.47 -7.13 5.23
N ILE A 128 -7.43 -6.20 5.24
CA ILE A 128 -7.47 -5.09 6.22
C ILE A 128 -7.57 -5.67 7.64
N ALA A 129 -8.51 -6.58 7.88
CA ALA A 129 -8.72 -7.18 9.19
C ALA A 129 -7.48 -7.93 9.69
N ILE A 130 -6.87 -8.76 8.83
CA ILE A 130 -5.61 -9.46 9.13
C ILE A 130 -4.51 -8.46 9.47
N SER A 131 -4.34 -7.42 8.64
CA SER A 131 -3.32 -6.40 8.87
C SER A 131 -3.53 -5.66 10.20
N LEU A 132 -4.77 -5.29 10.54
CA LEU A 132 -5.09 -4.65 11.81
C LEU A 132 -4.73 -5.54 13.01
N MET A 133 -5.02 -6.84 12.94
CA MET A 133 -4.67 -7.77 14.01
C MET A 133 -3.15 -7.92 14.19
N MET A 134 -2.40 -7.93 13.09
CA MET A 134 -0.96 -8.21 13.10
C MET A 134 -0.08 -6.98 13.36
N LEU A 135 -0.55 -5.78 13.04
CA LEU A 135 0.22 -4.54 13.24
C LEU A 135 0.33 -4.16 14.72
N ASN A 136 1.46 -4.51 15.34
CA ASN A 136 1.82 -4.10 16.70
C ASN A 136 2.89 -3.00 16.71
N GLY A 137 3.14 -2.43 17.89
CA GLY A 137 4.06 -1.30 18.06
C GLY A 137 5.48 -1.60 17.59
N ARG A 138 6.02 -2.77 17.92
CA ARG A 138 7.36 -3.17 17.49
C ARG A 138 7.45 -3.25 15.96
N ASN A 139 6.48 -3.91 15.34
CA ASN A 139 6.52 -4.16 13.91
C ASN A 139 6.30 -2.89 13.09
N ILE A 140 5.35 -2.03 13.48
CA ILE A 140 5.06 -0.83 12.70
C ILE A 140 6.21 0.19 12.73
N PHE A 141 6.93 0.31 13.86
CA PHE A 141 7.99 1.30 14.02
C PHE A 141 9.37 0.84 13.57
N ASP A 142 9.64 -0.47 13.65
CA ASP A 142 10.96 -1.03 13.34
C ASP A 142 10.92 -2.00 12.16
N THR A 143 10.15 -3.09 12.23
CA THR A 143 10.33 -4.22 11.28
C THR A 143 9.65 -4.03 9.91
N VAL A 144 8.42 -3.51 9.88
CA VAL A 144 7.63 -3.33 8.64
C VAL A 144 8.32 -2.38 7.66
N PRO A 145 8.88 -1.21 8.07
CA PRO A 145 9.65 -0.36 7.16
C PRO A 145 10.78 -1.11 6.47
N TRP A 146 11.55 -1.92 7.20
CA TRP A 146 12.64 -2.72 6.65
C TRP A 146 12.15 -3.81 5.69
N VAL A 147 11.08 -4.55 6.06
CA VAL A 147 10.56 -5.64 5.22
C VAL A 147 9.98 -5.11 3.91
N ILE A 148 9.18 -4.03 3.96
CA ILE A 148 8.60 -3.43 2.75
C ILE A 148 9.71 -2.85 1.86
N THR A 149 10.60 -2.04 2.45
CA THR A 149 11.68 -1.40 1.69
C THR A 149 12.63 -2.45 1.12
N GLY A 150 13.05 -3.44 1.92
CA GLY A 150 13.96 -4.50 1.52
C GLY A 150 13.41 -5.39 0.42
N SER A 151 12.15 -5.83 0.53
CA SER A 151 11.52 -6.68 -0.50
C SER A 151 11.32 -5.94 -1.83
N ILE A 152 10.91 -4.66 -1.79
CA ILE A 152 10.72 -3.85 -3.00
C ILE A 152 12.07 -3.49 -3.63
N ALA A 153 13.09 -3.17 -2.83
CA ALA A 153 14.45 -2.94 -3.31
C ALA A 153 15.06 -4.20 -3.94
N LEU A 154 14.84 -5.38 -3.34
CA LEU A 154 15.26 -6.65 -3.92
C LEU A 154 14.59 -6.89 -5.28
N ASN A 155 13.27 -6.67 -5.37
CA ASN A 155 12.55 -6.75 -6.64
C ASN A 155 13.10 -5.74 -7.67
N SER A 156 13.44 -4.54 -7.23
CA SER A 156 14.05 -3.50 -8.07
C SER A 156 15.44 -3.90 -8.57
N GLY A 157 16.23 -4.57 -7.73
CA GLY A 157 17.49 -5.21 -8.14
C GLY A 157 17.28 -6.28 -9.20
N LEU A 158 16.25 -7.12 -9.08
CA LEU A 158 15.91 -8.09 -10.13
C LEU A 158 15.53 -7.41 -11.45
N ALA A 159 14.82 -6.29 -11.39
CA ALA A 159 14.48 -5.51 -12.59
C ALA A 159 15.72 -4.92 -13.26
N LEU A 160 16.65 -4.37 -12.48
CA LEU A 160 17.94 -3.90 -12.98
C LEU A 160 18.73 -5.04 -13.64
N LEU A 161 18.86 -6.19 -12.97
CA LEU A 161 19.53 -7.36 -13.54
C LEU A 161 18.86 -7.82 -14.83
N GLY A 162 17.52 -7.80 -14.85
CA GLY A 162 16.70 -8.00 -16.04
C GLY A 162 17.18 -7.15 -17.20
N ASN A 163 17.09 -5.84 -17.03
CA ASN A 163 17.41 -4.88 -18.09
C ASN A 163 18.89 -4.90 -18.49
N SER A 164 19.82 -4.93 -17.52
CA SER A 164 21.26 -4.86 -17.79
C SER A 164 21.83 -6.14 -18.40
N PHE A 165 21.29 -7.31 -18.08
CA PHE A 165 21.80 -8.61 -18.56
C PHE A 165 20.85 -9.31 -19.53
N GLY A 166 19.76 -8.67 -19.96
CA GLY A 166 18.79 -9.25 -20.90
C GLY A 166 18.04 -10.46 -20.34
N ILE A 167 17.81 -10.53 -19.03
CA ILE A 167 17.13 -11.67 -18.40
C ILE A 167 15.60 -11.51 -18.60
N GLU A 168 15.06 -12.22 -19.60
CA GLU A 168 13.68 -12.08 -20.07
C GLU A 168 12.62 -12.26 -18.96
N ILE A 169 12.85 -13.11 -17.96
CA ILE A 169 11.88 -13.32 -16.87
C ILE A 169 11.57 -12.05 -16.06
N PHE A 170 12.46 -11.06 -16.08
CA PHE A 170 12.34 -9.79 -15.35
C PHE A 170 11.94 -8.60 -16.24
N ILE A 171 11.76 -8.84 -17.55
CA ILE A 171 11.40 -7.84 -18.55
C ILE A 171 10.06 -8.23 -19.19
N GLU A 172 9.27 -7.24 -19.59
CA GLU A 172 8.09 -7.44 -20.42
C GLU A 172 7.96 -6.26 -21.37
N GLN A 173 7.90 -6.54 -22.67
CA GLN A 173 7.79 -5.52 -23.73
C GLN A 173 8.86 -4.42 -23.61
N GLY A 174 10.10 -4.82 -23.30
CA GLY A 174 11.24 -3.90 -23.16
C GLY A 174 11.21 -3.01 -21.91
N ARG A 175 10.33 -3.30 -20.93
CA ARG A 175 10.25 -2.59 -19.64
C ARG A 175 10.59 -3.54 -18.51
N ALA A 176 11.38 -3.06 -17.55
CA ALA A 176 11.74 -3.87 -16.40
C ALA A 176 10.61 -3.90 -15.37
N LEU A 177 10.28 -5.10 -14.89
CA LEU A 177 9.25 -5.32 -13.86
C LEU A 177 9.78 -6.14 -12.68
N GLY A 178 10.94 -6.78 -12.82
CA GLY A 178 11.47 -7.70 -11.82
C GLY A 178 10.55 -8.89 -11.66
N GLY A 179 10.20 -9.25 -10.43
CA GLY A 179 9.27 -10.32 -10.10
C GLY A 179 7.80 -9.93 -10.00
N THR A 180 7.44 -8.70 -10.35
CA THR A 180 6.07 -8.21 -10.19
C THR A 180 5.17 -8.50 -11.39
N ILE A 181 3.95 -7.96 -11.42
CA ILE A 181 2.97 -8.22 -12.49
C ILE A 181 3.28 -7.40 -13.73
N THR A 182 3.51 -6.10 -13.57
CA THR A 182 3.72 -5.15 -14.67
C THR A 182 4.69 -4.05 -14.24
N ALA A 183 5.29 -3.37 -15.22
CA ALA A 183 6.15 -2.23 -14.96
C ALA A 183 5.42 -1.07 -14.22
N ASN A 184 4.13 -0.86 -14.47
CA ASN A 184 3.35 0.12 -13.70
C ASN A 184 3.15 -0.30 -12.24
N ASN A 185 3.12 -1.61 -11.96
CA ASN A 185 3.08 -2.13 -10.60
C ASN A 185 4.43 -1.95 -9.88
N MET A 186 5.54 -2.17 -10.59
CA MET A 186 6.89 -1.84 -10.09
C MET A 186 6.96 -0.38 -9.63
N ALA A 187 6.55 0.54 -10.52
CA ALA A 187 6.56 1.96 -10.20
C ALA A 187 5.70 2.32 -8.97
N LEU A 188 4.48 1.75 -8.83
CA LEU A 188 3.63 1.95 -7.65
C LEU A 188 4.34 1.50 -6.37
N MET A 189 4.96 0.33 -6.39
CA MET A 189 5.69 -0.18 -5.22
C MET A 189 6.88 0.71 -4.88
N SER A 190 7.65 1.17 -5.87
CA SER A 190 8.79 2.07 -5.65
C SER A 190 8.37 3.40 -5.04
N VAL A 191 7.33 4.05 -5.55
CA VAL A 191 6.84 5.33 -5.00
C VAL A 191 6.23 5.18 -3.61
N PHE A 192 5.66 4.00 -3.28
CA PHE A 192 5.21 3.70 -1.93
C PHE A 192 6.38 3.51 -0.96
N ALA A 193 7.42 2.77 -1.36
CA ALA A 193 8.58 2.47 -0.53
C ALA A 193 9.52 3.67 -0.35
N PHE A 194 9.53 4.59 -1.30
CA PHE A 194 10.41 5.76 -1.30
C PHE A 194 10.44 6.55 0.02
N PRO A 195 9.31 7.09 0.56
CA PRO A 195 9.34 7.80 1.84
C PRO A 195 9.80 6.92 3.02
N LEU A 196 9.49 5.62 3.01
CA LEU A 196 9.94 4.69 4.06
C LEU A 196 11.46 4.48 4.01
N SER A 197 12.03 4.35 2.81
CA SER A 197 13.47 4.21 2.61
C SER A 197 14.23 5.46 3.07
N VAL A 198 13.68 6.66 2.81
CA VAL A 198 14.24 7.93 3.32
C VAL A 198 14.24 7.94 4.85
N TYR A 199 13.14 7.53 5.49
CA TYR A 199 13.11 7.41 6.96
C TYR A 199 14.15 6.43 7.49
N LEU A 200 14.33 5.28 6.85
CA LEU A 200 15.36 4.31 7.24
C LEU A 200 16.77 4.92 7.13
N VAL A 201 17.07 5.68 6.08
CA VAL A 201 18.37 6.37 5.94
C VAL A 201 18.59 7.38 7.08
N LEU A 202 17.55 8.15 7.43
CA LEU A 202 17.65 9.20 8.44
C LEU A 202 17.74 8.65 9.88
N TYR A 203 16.94 7.64 10.20
CA TYR A 203 16.68 7.21 11.59
C TYR A 203 17.31 5.87 11.98
N SER A 204 17.94 5.14 11.06
CA SER A 204 18.61 3.88 11.41
C SER A 204 19.81 4.10 12.33
N ARG A 205 20.00 3.17 13.28
CA ARG A 205 21.12 3.18 14.22
C ARG A 205 22.35 2.51 13.61
N GLY A 206 23.48 3.22 13.61
CA GLY A 206 24.77 2.72 13.12
C GLY A 206 25.00 2.96 11.62
N LEU A 207 26.27 3.07 11.24
CA LEU A 207 26.68 3.36 9.86
C LEU A 207 26.32 2.23 8.90
N LEU A 208 26.42 0.96 9.33
CA LEU A 208 26.05 -0.19 8.50
C LEU A 208 24.57 -0.16 8.13
N ALA A 209 23.68 0.03 9.11
CA ALA A 209 22.24 0.08 8.84
C ALA A 209 21.88 1.27 7.93
N LYS A 210 22.50 2.44 8.13
CA LYS A 210 22.33 3.58 7.23
C LYS A 210 22.85 3.30 5.81
N GLY A 211 24.00 2.64 5.68
CA GLY A 211 24.56 2.21 4.40
C GLY A 211 23.64 1.24 3.67
N ILE A 212 23.12 0.23 4.37
CA ILE A 212 22.12 -0.71 3.82
C ILE A 212 20.87 0.07 3.38
N ALA A 213 20.29 0.91 4.24
CA ALA A 213 19.12 1.71 3.89
C ALA A 213 19.34 2.59 2.65
N LEU A 214 20.54 3.17 2.51
CA LEU A 214 20.91 3.96 1.34
C LEU A 214 20.99 3.12 0.07
N ILE A 215 21.59 1.92 0.14
CA ILE A 215 21.60 0.97 -0.98
C ILE A 215 20.18 0.58 -1.37
N LEU A 216 19.30 0.29 -0.41
CA LEU A 216 17.91 -0.06 -0.69
C LEU A 216 17.16 1.11 -1.38
N LEU A 217 17.38 2.35 -0.92
CA LEU A 217 16.83 3.54 -1.56
C LEU A 217 17.32 3.67 -3.01
N ILE A 218 18.62 3.51 -3.26
CA ILE A 218 19.20 3.57 -4.61
C ILE A 218 18.57 2.51 -5.52
N LEU A 219 18.45 1.27 -5.04
CA LEU A 219 17.82 0.18 -5.80
C LEU A 219 16.36 0.49 -6.11
N ILE A 220 15.59 1.03 -5.16
CA ILE A 220 14.19 1.42 -5.38
C ILE A 220 14.05 2.49 -6.46
N LEU A 221 14.91 3.51 -6.43
CA LEU A 221 14.92 4.58 -7.43
C LEU A 221 15.32 4.04 -8.80
N ALA A 222 16.32 3.18 -8.85
CA ALA A 222 16.74 2.54 -10.09
C ALA A 222 15.61 1.65 -10.67
N GLY A 223 14.94 0.84 -9.85
CA GLY A 223 13.77 0.07 -10.30
C GLY A 223 12.60 0.93 -10.79
N LEU A 224 12.41 2.12 -10.21
CA LEU A 224 11.42 3.08 -10.70
C LEU A 224 11.79 3.58 -12.10
N VAL A 225 13.06 3.93 -12.33
CA VAL A 225 13.57 4.38 -13.63
C VAL A 225 13.42 3.28 -14.68
N GLU A 226 13.89 2.08 -14.35
CA GLU A 226 13.84 0.89 -15.21
C GLU A 226 12.41 0.45 -15.58
N SER A 227 11.43 0.80 -14.74
CA SER A 227 10.02 0.54 -15.05
C SER A 227 9.52 1.32 -16.28
N GLY A 228 10.19 2.40 -16.68
CA GLY A 228 9.74 3.27 -17.77
C GLY A 228 8.33 3.86 -17.56
N SER A 229 7.84 3.93 -16.32
CA SER A 229 6.50 4.45 -16.02
C SER A 229 6.52 5.97 -15.89
N ARG A 230 6.01 6.68 -16.92
CA ARG A 230 5.82 8.16 -16.89
C ARG A 230 5.01 8.60 -15.67
N GLY A 231 3.90 7.91 -15.41
CA GLY A 231 3.06 8.17 -14.23
C GLY A 231 3.79 7.87 -12.92
N GLY A 232 4.73 6.92 -12.93
CA GLY A 232 5.60 6.60 -11.78
C GLY A 232 6.52 7.76 -11.46
N PHE A 233 7.16 8.31 -12.47
CA PHE A 233 8.08 9.43 -12.34
C PHE A 233 7.38 10.71 -11.85
N VAL A 234 6.23 11.07 -12.45
CA VAL A 234 5.43 12.21 -11.98
C VAL A 234 5.02 12.04 -10.52
N ASN A 235 4.57 10.84 -10.14
CA ASN A 235 4.18 10.57 -8.77
C ASN A 235 5.37 10.57 -7.79
N PHE A 236 6.55 10.16 -8.24
CA PHE A 236 7.78 10.32 -7.48
C PHE A 236 8.10 11.79 -7.22
N ILE A 237 7.98 12.67 -8.21
CA ILE A 237 8.17 14.12 -8.03
C ILE A 237 7.19 14.66 -6.98
N ILE A 238 5.92 14.24 -7.01
CA ILE A 238 4.92 14.62 -6.01
C ILE A 238 5.34 14.12 -4.62
N GLY A 239 5.69 12.84 -4.49
CA GLY A 239 6.15 12.25 -3.23
C GLY A 239 7.41 12.93 -2.68
N PHE A 240 8.35 13.27 -3.56
CA PHE A 240 9.56 14.02 -3.24
C PHE A 240 9.25 15.44 -2.74
N ALA A 241 8.35 16.16 -3.42
CA ALA A 241 7.91 17.48 -2.99
C ALA A 241 7.21 17.44 -1.62
N LEU A 242 6.38 16.41 -1.37
CA LEU A 242 5.73 16.20 -0.08
C LEU A 242 6.75 15.90 1.04
N LEU A 243 7.80 15.13 0.75
CA LEU A 243 8.91 14.90 1.69
C LEU A 243 9.67 16.20 1.99
N GLY A 244 10.03 16.96 0.95
CA GLY A 244 10.70 18.25 1.10
C GLY A 244 9.86 19.22 1.94
N TRP A 245 8.55 19.26 1.70
CA TRP A 245 7.63 20.06 2.49
C TRP A 245 7.56 19.61 3.96
N HIS A 246 7.55 18.30 4.23
CA HIS A 246 7.54 17.75 5.59
C HIS A 246 8.80 18.15 6.37
N PHE A 247 9.97 18.02 5.75
CA PHE A 247 11.25 18.29 6.38
C PHE A 247 11.71 19.75 6.29
N LYS A 248 10.92 20.66 5.68
CA LYS A 248 11.32 22.05 5.43
C LYS A 248 11.75 22.83 6.67
N SER A 249 11.14 22.57 7.83
CA SER A 249 11.48 23.25 9.09
C SER A 249 12.77 22.72 9.72
N LYS A 250 13.17 21.49 9.37
CA LYS A 250 14.42 20.85 9.84
C LYS A 250 15.59 21.12 8.86
N LEU A 251 15.28 21.44 7.61
CA LEU A 251 16.25 21.83 6.59
C LEU A 251 16.72 23.26 6.85
N ARG A 252 17.92 23.45 7.40
CA ARG A 252 18.57 24.77 7.39
C ARG A 252 18.74 25.20 5.93
N VAL A 253 18.51 26.48 5.63
CA VAL A 253 18.49 27.04 4.25
C VAL A 253 19.74 26.66 3.43
N HIS A 254 20.90 26.46 4.07
CA HIS A 254 22.11 26.02 3.37
C HIS A 254 22.09 24.53 2.92
N TYR A 255 21.31 23.66 3.58
CA TYR A 255 21.11 22.26 3.17
C TYR A 255 20.07 22.12 2.05
N LEU A 256 19.18 23.09 1.85
CA LEU A 256 18.30 23.11 0.69
C LEU A 256 19.10 23.15 -0.61
N GLY A 257 20.20 23.90 -0.66
CA GLY A 257 21.13 23.89 -1.80
C GLY A 257 21.72 22.50 -2.06
N ILE A 258 22.04 21.73 -1.01
CA ILE A 258 22.55 20.35 -1.13
C ILE A 258 21.45 19.38 -1.56
N VAL A 259 20.22 19.55 -1.08
CA VAL A 259 19.06 18.75 -1.51
C VAL A 259 18.76 19.03 -2.99
N PHE A 260 18.72 20.29 -3.41
CA PHE A 260 18.55 20.65 -4.82
C PHE A 260 19.73 20.20 -5.69
N ALA A 261 20.96 20.29 -5.21
CA ALA A 261 22.13 19.73 -5.88
C ALA A 261 22.06 18.20 -5.97
N GLY A 262 21.54 17.53 -4.93
CA GLY A 262 21.29 16.10 -4.93
C GLY A 262 20.20 15.68 -5.90
N ILE A 263 19.11 16.44 -6.01
CA ILE A 263 18.07 16.26 -7.04
C ILE A 263 18.66 16.49 -8.42
N ALA A 264 19.38 17.60 -8.62
CA ALA A 264 20.00 17.93 -9.89
C ALA A 264 21.02 16.88 -10.31
N LEU A 265 21.80 16.35 -9.36
CA LEU A 265 22.74 15.26 -9.60
C LEU A 265 22.02 13.95 -9.89
N MET A 266 20.94 13.62 -9.16
CA MET A 266 20.16 12.42 -9.40
C MET A 266 19.46 12.48 -10.77
N LEU A 267 18.93 13.65 -11.14
CA LEU A 267 18.39 13.92 -12.47
C LEU A 267 19.50 13.85 -13.52
N ALA A 268 20.65 14.47 -13.30
CA ALA A 268 21.77 14.43 -14.24
C ALA A 268 22.31 13.02 -14.45
N VAL A 269 22.48 12.24 -13.38
CA VAL A 269 22.83 10.82 -13.44
C VAL A 269 21.76 10.06 -14.20
N PHE A 270 20.48 10.27 -13.89
CA PHE A 270 19.37 9.68 -14.63
C PHE A 270 19.44 10.01 -16.13
N PHE A 271 19.56 11.28 -16.52
CA PHE A 271 19.66 11.69 -17.92
C PHE A 271 20.90 11.11 -18.61
N TYR A 272 22.01 10.93 -17.88
CA TYR A 272 23.25 10.40 -18.40
C TYR A 272 23.28 8.86 -18.52
N THR A 273 22.72 8.14 -17.56
CA THR A 273 22.79 6.66 -17.51
C THR A 273 21.67 5.98 -18.27
N VAL A 274 20.60 6.70 -18.55
CA VAL A 274 19.48 6.19 -19.33
C VAL A 274 19.93 6.09 -20.80
N PRO A 275 19.90 4.87 -21.40
CA PRO A 275 20.38 4.65 -22.76
C PRO A 275 19.69 5.57 -23.77
N GLN A 276 20.40 5.94 -24.83
CA GLN A 276 19.83 6.80 -25.86
C GLN A 276 18.59 6.16 -26.50
N GLU A 277 18.50 4.82 -26.56
CA GLU A 277 17.29 4.14 -27.02
C GLU A 277 16.08 4.35 -26.10
N TYR A 278 16.24 4.62 -24.81
CA TYR A 278 15.13 5.01 -23.94
C TYR A 278 14.64 6.41 -24.30
N TRP A 279 15.56 7.36 -24.51
CA TRP A 279 15.22 8.70 -24.95
C TRP A 279 14.56 8.68 -26.31
N GLU A 280 15.07 7.90 -27.25
CA GLU A 280 14.50 7.71 -28.58
C GLU A 280 13.11 7.06 -28.52
N ARG A 281 12.90 6.04 -27.66
CA ARG A 281 11.57 5.48 -27.37
C ARG A 281 10.63 6.50 -26.74
N GLN A 282 11.12 7.33 -25.84
CA GLN A 282 10.32 8.33 -25.15
C GLN A 282 10.05 9.56 -26.04
N SER A 283 10.97 9.87 -26.96
CA SER A 283 10.92 11.00 -27.87
C SER A 283 10.16 10.72 -29.16
N SER A 284 10.19 9.47 -29.67
CA SER A 284 9.33 9.02 -30.78
C SER A 284 7.86 9.15 -30.38
N LEU A 285 7.53 8.79 -29.14
CA LEU A 285 6.23 9.08 -28.52
C LEU A 285 5.93 10.60 -28.34
N SER A 286 6.87 11.52 -28.55
CA SER A 286 6.71 12.96 -28.27
C SER A 286 6.72 13.87 -29.51
N ILE A 287 6.63 13.33 -30.74
CA ILE A 287 6.52 14.19 -31.93
C ILE A 287 5.10 14.78 -32.01
N LEU A 288 4.94 15.88 -31.29
CA LEU A 288 3.88 16.87 -31.37
C LEU A 288 3.81 17.49 -32.77
N THR A 289 3.14 16.86 -33.75
CA THR A 289 2.46 17.57 -34.88
C THR A 289 1.45 16.73 -35.68
N SER A 290 0.62 15.88 -35.08
CA SER A 290 -0.45 15.17 -35.84
C SER A 290 -1.83 15.19 -35.17
N ALA A 291 -2.10 16.21 -34.36
CA ALA A 291 -3.42 16.43 -33.74
C ALA A 291 -4.51 16.95 -34.71
N VAL A 292 -4.39 16.75 -36.03
CA VAL A 292 -5.43 17.19 -37.01
C VAL A 292 -5.77 16.12 -38.06
N SER A 293 -5.20 14.91 -37.99
CA SER A 293 -5.56 13.86 -38.94
C SER A 293 -6.73 13.04 -38.41
N LYS A 294 -7.93 13.43 -38.84
CA LYS A 294 -9.21 12.74 -38.66
C LYS A 294 -9.27 11.46 -39.53
N ASP A 295 -8.22 10.63 -39.48
CA ASP A 295 -8.12 9.42 -40.30
C ASP A 295 -8.32 8.18 -39.41
N PRO A 296 -9.40 7.39 -39.59
CA PRO A 296 -9.74 6.24 -38.75
C PRO A 296 -8.73 5.07 -38.79
N GLY A 297 -7.61 5.20 -39.51
CA GLY A 297 -6.64 4.13 -39.76
C GLY A 297 -5.23 4.37 -39.24
N HIS A 298 -4.94 5.50 -38.57
CA HIS A 298 -3.59 5.84 -38.11
C HIS A 298 -3.55 6.12 -36.61
N LEU A 299 -3.47 5.04 -35.82
CA LEU A 299 -3.10 5.11 -34.40
C LEU A 299 -1.69 5.69 -34.27
N SER A 300 -1.51 6.71 -33.44
CA SER A 300 -0.19 7.32 -33.26
C SER A 300 0.77 6.41 -32.47
N GLU A 301 2.07 6.74 -32.50
CA GLU A 301 3.10 6.07 -31.70
C GLU A 301 2.83 6.14 -30.18
N ASP A 302 1.92 7.02 -29.71
CA ASP A 302 1.52 7.15 -28.31
C ASP A 302 0.17 6.45 -27.98
N ARG A 303 -0.01 5.26 -28.57
CA ARG A 303 -1.18 4.37 -28.42
C ARG A 303 -1.67 4.18 -26.97
N SER A 304 -0.78 4.32 -25.98
CA SER A 304 -1.13 4.21 -24.56
C SER A 304 -1.92 5.41 -24.03
N LEU A 305 -1.55 6.64 -24.44
CA LEU A 305 -2.25 7.87 -24.04
C LEU A 305 -3.59 8.02 -24.76
N GLU A 306 -3.63 7.73 -26.07
CA GLU A 306 -4.87 7.73 -26.84
C GLU A 306 -5.88 6.76 -26.25
N ARG A 307 -5.45 5.53 -25.96
CA ARG A 307 -6.32 4.52 -25.33
C ARG A 307 -6.85 4.97 -23.97
N ARG A 308 -6.02 5.62 -23.15
CA ARG A 308 -6.47 6.17 -21.85
C ARG A 308 -7.48 7.30 -22.01
N THR A 309 -7.38 8.07 -23.09
CA THR A 309 -8.36 9.09 -23.43
C THR A 309 -9.67 8.44 -23.87
N ALA A 310 -9.60 7.38 -24.69
CA ALA A 310 -10.76 6.58 -25.09
C ALA A 310 -11.47 5.93 -23.89
N TYR A 311 -10.72 5.44 -22.88
CA TYR A 311 -11.33 4.96 -21.63
C TYR A 311 -12.22 6.01 -20.98
N LEU A 312 -11.86 7.30 -21.02
CA LEU A 312 -12.67 8.36 -20.42
C LEU A 312 -13.99 8.57 -21.16
N VAL A 313 -14.06 8.27 -22.46
CA VAL A 313 -15.31 8.29 -23.23
C VAL A 313 -16.25 7.21 -22.70
N VAL A 314 -15.78 5.95 -22.64
CA VAL A 314 -16.56 4.83 -22.09
C VAL A 314 -16.96 5.07 -20.64
N VAL A 315 -16.07 5.63 -19.81
CA VAL A 315 -16.39 6.03 -18.42
C VAL A 315 -17.51 7.06 -18.39
N LYS A 316 -17.45 8.09 -19.24
CA LYS A 316 -18.45 9.16 -19.30
C LYS A 316 -19.81 8.60 -19.71
N GLU A 317 -19.87 7.80 -20.76
CA GLU A 317 -21.10 7.19 -21.26
C GLU A 317 -21.71 6.24 -20.22
N SER A 318 -20.89 5.39 -19.62
CA SER A 318 -21.31 4.49 -18.55
C SER A 318 -21.84 5.27 -17.34
N PHE A 319 -21.17 6.36 -16.94
CA PHE A 319 -21.63 7.18 -15.84
C PHE A 319 -23.00 7.80 -16.12
N PHE A 320 -23.23 8.37 -17.32
CA PHE A 320 -24.52 8.96 -17.64
C PHE A 320 -25.64 7.93 -17.79
N ALA A 321 -25.32 6.70 -18.20
CA ALA A 321 -26.30 5.62 -18.27
C ALA A 321 -26.76 5.13 -16.89
N ARG A 322 -25.87 5.04 -15.89
CA ARG A 322 -26.17 4.55 -14.53
C ARG A 322 -25.47 5.36 -13.43
N PRO A 323 -25.84 6.63 -13.22
CA PRO A 323 -25.04 7.57 -12.42
C PRO A 323 -25.00 7.27 -10.92
N LEU A 324 -26.07 6.71 -10.36
CA LEU A 324 -26.19 6.54 -8.91
C LEU A 324 -25.46 5.29 -8.39
N ILE A 325 -25.71 4.15 -9.02
CA ILE A 325 -25.26 2.83 -8.54
C ILE A 325 -24.30 2.14 -9.51
N GLY A 326 -24.07 2.67 -10.71
CA GLY A 326 -23.16 2.09 -11.69
C GLY A 326 -23.63 0.77 -12.31
N PHE A 327 -22.69 0.08 -12.96
CA PHE A 327 -22.91 -1.16 -13.70
C PHE A 327 -22.57 -2.42 -12.91
N GLY A 328 -22.07 -2.32 -11.69
CA GLY A 328 -21.58 -3.44 -10.88
C GLY A 328 -20.07 -3.40 -10.68
N THR A 329 -19.60 -3.91 -9.55
CA THR A 329 -18.17 -3.91 -9.18
C THR A 329 -17.31 -4.52 -10.28
N ASN A 330 -16.20 -3.88 -10.66
CA ASN A 330 -15.23 -4.42 -11.65
C ASN A 330 -15.78 -4.63 -13.08
N THR A 331 -16.89 -4.00 -13.47
CA THR A 331 -17.51 -4.20 -14.80
C THR A 331 -16.90 -3.38 -15.93
N PHE A 332 -16.04 -2.41 -15.63
CA PHE A 332 -15.44 -1.54 -16.66
C PHE A 332 -14.76 -2.34 -17.77
N HIS A 333 -14.08 -3.44 -17.45
CA HIS A 333 -13.38 -4.26 -18.43
C HIS A 333 -14.29 -4.81 -19.53
N GLU A 334 -15.54 -5.13 -19.18
CA GLU A 334 -16.54 -5.63 -20.11
C GLU A 334 -17.14 -4.49 -20.92
N LEU A 335 -17.46 -3.38 -20.26
CA LEU A 335 -17.98 -2.18 -20.91
C LEU A 335 -16.99 -1.65 -21.96
N TRP A 336 -15.70 -1.66 -21.63
CA TRP A 336 -14.65 -1.36 -22.59
C TRP A 336 -14.68 -2.35 -23.77
N PHE A 337 -14.65 -3.66 -23.50
CA PHE A 337 -14.62 -4.67 -24.56
C PHE A 337 -15.84 -4.58 -25.51
N LEU A 338 -17.00 -4.17 -25.01
CA LEU A 338 -18.23 -4.01 -25.80
C LEU A 338 -18.37 -2.64 -26.47
N SER A 339 -17.45 -1.71 -26.21
CA SER A 339 -17.51 -0.34 -26.75
C SER A 339 -16.87 -0.24 -28.13
N ASP A 340 -17.41 0.65 -28.98
CA ASP A 340 -16.85 0.93 -30.31
C ASP A 340 -15.41 1.46 -30.22
N GLU A 341 -15.05 2.13 -29.12
CA GLU A 341 -13.67 2.57 -28.87
C GLU A 341 -12.68 1.40 -28.84
N SER A 342 -13.08 0.24 -28.32
CA SER A 342 -12.21 -0.92 -28.15
C SER A 342 -11.77 -1.53 -29.48
N ASP A 343 -12.54 -1.36 -30.56
CA ASP A 343 -12.19 -1.81 -31.91
C ASP A 343 -10.91 -1.15 -32.43
N ALA A 344 -10.63 0.09 -32.03
CA ALA A 344 -9.39 0.78 -32.35
C ALA A 344 -8.17 0.26 -31.53
N PHE A 345 -8.37 -0.57 -30.49
CA PHE A 345 -7.36 -0.90 -29.48
C PHE A 345 -7.28 -2.40 -29.14
N ASP A 346 -7.22 -3.23 -30.19
CA ASP A 346 -7.07 -4.70 -30.16
C ASP A 346 -8.30 -5.48 -29.70
N ASN A 347 -9.40 -4.79 -29.40
CA ASN A 347 -10.63 -5.36 -28.87
C ASN A 347 -10.42 -6.39 -27.74
N VAL A 348 -9.72 -5.97 -26.67
CA VAL A 348 -9.43 -6.82 -25.50
C VAL A 348 -9.92 -6.17 -24.21
N ARG A 349 -10.39 -7.00 -23.26
CA ARG A 349 -10.79 -6.56 -21.91
C ARG A 349 -9.63 -5.88 -21.19
N ARG A 350 -9.82 -4.63 -20.76
CA ARG A 350 -8.78 -3.84 -20.09
C ARG A 350 -9.34 -3.00 -18.93
N PRO A 351 -8.55 -2.77 -17.88
CA PRO A 351 -8.93 -1.86 -16.81
C PRO A 351 -8.94 -0.42 -17.33
N ALA A 352 -9.65 0.48 -16.64
CA ALA A 352 -9.69 1.91 -16.99
C ALA A 352 -8.34 2.59 -16.77
N HIS A 353 -7.40 1.91 -16.10
CA HIS A 353 -6.16 2.50 -15.60
C HIS A 353 -6.41 3.77 -14.77
N ASN A 354 -7.54 3.81 -14.07
CA ASN A 354 -7.93 4.86 -13.15
C ASN A 354 -8.89 4.27 -12.13
N THR A 355 -8.44 4.14 -10.88
CA THR A 355 -9.22 3.49 -9.82
C THR A 355 -10.51 4.28 -9.52
N TYR A 356 -10.47 5.61 -9.58
CA TYR A 356 -11.65 6.45 -9.32
C TYR A 356 -12.70 6.28 -10.43
N ALA A 357 -12.26 6.17 -11.68
CA ALA A 357 -13.14 5.92 -12.81
C ALA A 357 -13.78 4.52 -12.73
N GLU A 358 -13.02 3.49 -12.33
CA GLU A 358 -13.58 2.15 -12.14
C GLU A 358 -14.61 2.09 -11.02
N ILE A 359 -14.38 2.80 -9.92
CA ILE A 359 -15.36 2.89 -8.82
C ILE A 359 -16.60 3.66 -9.28
N LEU A 360 -16.42 4.75 -10.05
CA LEU A 360 -17.53 5.54 -10.59
C LEU A 360 -18.40 4.71 -11.55
N VAL A 361 -17.78 3.99 -12.49
CA VAL A 361 -18.50 3.12 -13.44
C VAL A 361 -19.12 1.94 -12.72
N GLY A 362 -18.39 1.34 -11.79
CA GLY A 362 -18.83 0.14 -11.10
C GLY A 362 -19.96 0.43 -10.11
N SER A 363 -19.79 1.41 -9.22
CA SER A 363 -20.67 1.65 -8.07
C SER A 363 -21.38 3.02 -8.08
N GLY A 364 -21.22 3.80 -9.15
CA GLY A 364 -21.82 5.11 -9.32
C GLY A 364 -21.25 6.17 -8.38
N VAL A 365 -21.90 7.34 -8.37
CA VAL A 365 -21.50 8.47 -7.52
C VAL A 365 -21.59 8.14 -6.03
N ILE A 366 -22.53 7.28 -5.62
CA ILE A 366 -22.70 6.88 -4.22
C ILE A 366 -21.46 6.11 -3.75
N GLY A 367 -21.04 5.10 -4.50
CA GLY A 367 -19.85 4.33 -4.16
C GLY A 367 -18.57 5.17 -4.24
N LEU A 368 -18.44 6.06 -5.22
CA LEU A 368 -17.30 6.98 -5.30
C LEU A 368 -17.22 7.90 -4.08
N LEU A 369 -18.32 8.52 -3.67
CA LEU A 369 -18.33 9.42 -2.51
C LEU A 369 -17.97 8.68 -1.21
N LEU A 370 -18.49 7.46 -1.02
CA LEU A 370 -18.14 6.62 0.13
C LEU A 370 -16.67 6.22 0.13
N PHE A 371 -16.12 5.89 -1.04
CA PHE A 371 -14.69 5.62 -1.19
C PHE A 371 -13.84 6.85 -0.85
N LEU A 372 -14.17 8.02 -1.40
CA LEU A 372 -13.47 9.27 -1.10
C LEU A 372 -13.56 9.63 0.39
N ALA A 373 -14.72 9.46 1.02
CA ALA A 373 -14.89 9.66 2.46
C ALA A 373 -14.01 8.71 3.29
N LEU A 374 -13.89 7.44 2.87
CA LEU A 374 -12.98 6.47 3.47
C LEU A 374 -11.51 6.94 3.35
N LEU A 375 -11.09 7.39 2.17
CA LEU A 375 -9.73 7.89 1.95
C LEU A 375 -9.41 9.12 2.83
N LEU A 376 -10.35 10.05 2.94
CA LEU A 376 -10.23 11.22 3.82
C LEU A 376 -10.15 10.82 5.30
N LYS A 377 -10.91 9.80 5.72
CA LYS A 377 -10.85 9.26 7.08
C LYS A 377 -9.48 8.65 7.39
N VAL A 378 -8.95 7.86 6.47
CA VAL A 378 -7.61 7.24 6.56
C VAL A 378 -6.52 8.32 6.63
N TYR A 379 -6.59 9.34 5.77
CA TYR A 379 -5.68 10.48 5.82
C TYR A 379 -5.76 11.26 7.14
N GLY A 380 -6.97 11.49 7.65
CA GLY A 380 -7.21 12.13 8.93
C GLY A 380 -6.61 11.36 10.11
N ASN A 381 -6.68 10.02 10.08
CA ASN A 381 -6.04 9.17 11.10
C ASN A 381 -4.52 9.37 11.13
N TYR A 382 -3.88 9.38 9.96
CA TYR A 382 -2.44 9.64 9.86
C TYR A 382 -2.06 11.02 10.41
N ARG A 383 -2.75 12.09 10.02
CA ARG A 383 -2.45 13.44 10.52
C ARG A 383 -2.65 13.55 12.02
N LYS A 384 -3.71 12.93 12.54
CA LYS A 384 -3.98 12.91 13.98
C LYS A 384 -2.88 12.17 14.73
N ALA A 385 -2.44 11.02 14.24
CA ALA A 385 -1.33 10.27 14.83
C ALA A 385 -0.02 11.08 14.82
N GLU A 386 0.34 11.65 13.67
CA GLU A 386 1.51 12.52 13.51
C GLU A 386 1.52 13.69 14.51
N HIS A 387 0.37 14.37 14.67
CA HIS A 387 0.21 15.46 15.63
C HIS A 387 0.33 14.97 17.08
N GLN A 388 -0.30 13.85 17.42
CA GLN A 388 -0.26 13.29 18.78
C GLN A 388 1.15 12.87 19.19
N PHE A 389 1.91 12.21 18.29
CA PHE A 389 3.32 11.88 18.51
C PHE A 389 4.18 13.14 18.69
N SER A 390 3.97 14.15 17.84
CA SER A 390 4.71 15.42 17.94
C SER A 390 4.41 16.15 19.25
N PHE A 391 3.16 16.11 19.73
CA PHE A 391 2.75 16.74 20.98
C PHE A 391 3.46 16.13 22.20
N VAL A 392 3.65 14.80 22.22
CA VAL A 392 4.43 14.12 23.26
C VAL A 392 5.94 14.12 22.99
N GLN A 393 6.40 14.92 22.02
CA GLN A 393 7.80 15.06 21.61
C GLN A 393 8.47 13.76 21.10
N ASP A 394 7.68 12.75 20.70
CA ASP A 394 8.16 11.58 19.98
C ASP A 394 8.26 11.90 18.47
N TYR A 395 9.24 12.73 18.13
CA TYR A 395 9.44 13.19 16.75
C TYR A 395 9.79 12.06 15.78
N ARG A 396 10.38 10.96 16.26
CA ARG A 396 10.72 9.81 15.42
C ARG A 396 9.44 9.09 14.98
N SER A 397 8.53 8.81 15.92
CA SER A 397 7.23 8.20 15.60
C SER A 397 6.36 9.13 14.76
N ALA A 398 6.41 10.44 15.02
CA ALA A 398 5.72 11.44 14.21
C ALA A 398 6.20 11.42 12.75
N ASP A 399 7.53 11.43 12.53
CA ASP A 399 8.09 11.40 11.17
C ASP A 399 7.77 10.09 10.45
N LEU A 400 7.78 8.94 11.14
CA LEU A 400 7.37 7.68 10.52
C LEU A 400 5.88 7.69 10.13
N ALA A 401 5.01 8.21 11.00
CA ALA A 401 3.59 8.37 10.69
C ALA A 401 3.40 9.28 9.45
N ALA A 402 4.20 10.34 9.33
CA ALA A 402 4.22 11.19 8.15
C ALA A 402 4.72 10.45 6.89
N MET A 403 5.73 9.57 7.00
CA MET A 403 6.20 8.79 5.86
C MET A 403 5.14 7.82 5.34
N TYR A 404 4.44 7.12 6.24
CA TYR A 404 3.32 6.27 5.84
C TYR A 404 2.18 7.10 5.21
N ARG A 405 1.90 8.29 5.75
CA ARG A 405 0.94 9.23 5.15
C ARG A 405 1.35 9.64 3.74
N ILE A 406 2.61 9.97 3.52
CA ILE A 406 3.13 10.36 2.20
C ILE A 406 3.07 9.16 1.25
N ALA A 407 3.45 7.95 1.68
CA ALA A 407 3.32 6.73 0.89
C ALA A 407 1.87 6.47 0.45
N PHE A 408 0.91 6.65 1.37
CA PHE A 408 -0.52 6.55 1.09
C PHE A 408 -0.96 7.59 0.05
N VAL A 409 -0.63 8.87 0.26
CA VAL A 409 -0.97 9.96 -0.67
C VAL A 409 -0.36 9.72 -2.05
N SER A 410 0.89 9.27 -2.14
CA SER A 410 1.52 8.88 -3.42
C SER A 410 0.71 7.80 -4.13
N VAL A 411 0.21 6.79 -3.42
CA VAL A 411 -0.66 5.77 -4.05
C VAL A 411 -1.98 6.37 -4.55
N LEU A 412 -2.58 7.30 -3.81
CA LEU A 412 -3.81 7.97 -4.24
C LEU A 412 -3.61 8.79 -5.52
N PHE A 413 -2.46 9.45 -5.66
CA PHE A 413 -2.10 10.14 -6.91
C PHE A 413 -1.82 9.15 -8.04
N TYR A 414 -1.17 8.03 -7.74
CA TYR A 414 -0.93 6.98 -8.73
C TYR A 414 -2.23 6.34 -9.25
N PHE A 415 -3.28 6.32 -8.43
CA PHE A 415 -4.59 5.80 -8.81
C PHE A 415 -5.31 6.57 -9.92
N PHE A 416 -4.86 7.79 -10.27
CA PHE A 416 -5.33 8.48 -11.48
C PHE A 416 -4.81 7.85 -12.78
N VAL A 417 -3.72 7.07 -12.72
CA VAL A 417 -3.04 6.47 -13.88
C VAL A 417 -2.90 4.95 -13.78
N LYS A 418 -3.42 4.35 -12.71
CA LYS A 418 -3.51 2.90 -12.49
C LYS A 418 -4.80 2.53 -11.75
N SER A 419 -5.40 1.42 -12.19
CA SER A 419 -6.41 0.67 -11.43
C SER A 419 -5.73 -0.28 -10.45
N GLY A 420 -6.11 -0.23 -9.17
CA GLY A 420 -5.47 -1.07 -8.16
C GLY A 420 -6.04 -0.98 -6.76
N ILE A 421 -7.38 -0.95 -6.62
CA ILE A 421 -8.04 -0.98 -5.30
C ILE A 421 -7.68 -2.26 -4.49
N ASP A 422 -7.33 -3.33 -5.20
CA ASP A 422 -6.87 -4.61 -4.69
C ASP A 422 -5.35 -4.67 -4.38
N HIS A 423 -4.62 -3.57 -4.61
CA HIS A 423 -3.18 -3.55 -4.41
C HIS A 423 -2.81 -3.65 -2.93
N LYS A 424 -2.12 -4.73 -2.53
CA LYS A 424 -1.83 -5.06 -1.11
C LYS A 424 -1.17 -3.91 -0.31
N LEU A 425 -0.28 -3.11 -0.91
CA LEU A 425 0.32 -1.94 -0.22
C LEU A 425 -0.68 -0.82 0.09
N PHE A 426 -1.66 -0.59 -0.80
CA PHE A 426 -2.74 0.36 -0.55
C PHE A 426 -3.60 -0.11 0.62
N ILE A 427 -3.98 -1.39 0.59
CA ILE A 427 -4.80 -2.01 1.63
C ILE A 427 -4.08 -2.00 2.99
N LEU A 428 -2.78 -2.29 3.00
CA LEU A 428 -1.94 -2.21 4.19
C LEU A 428 -1.90 -0.77 4.75
N ALA A 429 -1.81 0.24 3.90
CA ALA A 429 -1.81 1.64 4.33
C ALA A 429 -3.11 2.04 5.04
N ILE A 430 -4.26 1.52 4.59
CA ILE A 430 -5.54 1.72 5.31
C ILE A 430 -5.43 1.20 6.75
N ALA A 431 -4.94 -0.03 6.94
CA ALA A 431 -4.77 -0.63 8.27
C ALA A 431 -3.73 0.12 9.12
N MET A 432 -2.59 0.51 8.53
CA MET A 432 -1.54 1.26 9.22
C MET A 432 -2.03 2.61 9.76
N SER A 433 -2.95 3.28 9.06
CA SER A 433 -3.51 4.56 9.53
C SER A 433 -4.15 4.46 10.90
N PHE A 434 -4.91 3.38 11.16
CA PHE A 434 -5.57 3.17 12.44
C PHE A 434 -4.63 2.60 13.49
N ALA A 435 -3.72 1.69 13.10
CA ALA A 435 -2.71 1.16 14.01
C ALA A 435 -1.85 2.28 14.63
N LEU A 436 -1.38 3.23 13.81
CA LEU A 436 -0.63 4.41 14.29
C LEU A 436 -1.49 5.31 15.16
N LEU A 437 -2.76 5.53 14.78
CA LEU A 437 -3.68 6.34 15.59
C LEU A 437 -3.86 5.73 16.98
N LEU A 438 -4.10 4.43 17.08
CA LEU A 438 -4.25 3.72 18.34
C LEU A 438 -3.00 3.88 19.23
N MET A 439 -1.82 3.65 18.66
CA MET A 439 -0.55 3.77 19.39
C MET A 439 -0.26 5.19 19.85
N SER A 440 -0.56 6.19 19.01
CA SER A 440 -0.40 7.60 19.39
C SER A 440 -1.35 8.03 20.51
N GLN A 441 -2.56 7.46 20.57
CA GLN A 441 -3.50 7.69 21.67
C GLN A 441 -3.01 7.04 22.96
N GLU A 442 -2.49 5.82 22.89
CA GLU A 442 -1.92 5.14 24.05
C GLU A 442 -0.74 5.91 24.64
N GLN A 443 0.18 6.40 23.80
CA GLN A 443 1.30 7.23 24.26
C GLN A 443 0.82 8.56 24.87
N LEU A 444 -0.14 9.24 24.24
CA LEU A 444 -0.70 10.49 24.75
C LEU A 444 -1.37 10.29 26.12
N MET A 445 -2.11 9.20 26.30
CA MET A 445 -2.74 8.89 27.60
C MET A 445 -1.68 8.64 28.69
N ARG A 446 -0.61 7.90 28.38
CA ARG A 446 0.50 7.66 29.31
C ARG A 446 1.23 8.96 29.70
N ALA A 447 1.48 9.85 28.74
CA ALA A 447 2.09 11.15 29.03
C ALA A 447 1.20 12.00 29.95
N ASN A 448 -0.10 12.00 29.72
CA ASN A 448 -1.06 12.74 30.55
C ASN A 448 -1.24 12.15 31.95
N SER A 449 -1.09 10.84 32.15
CA SER A 449 -1.17 10.24 33.48
C SER A 449 0.05 10.58 34.33
N LEU A 450 1.26 10.53 33.74
CA LEU A 450 2.50 10.91 34.43
C LEU A 450 2.49 12.38 34.87
N SER A 451 2.02 13.28 33.99
CA SER A 451 1.89 14.70 34.35
C SER A 451 0.89 14.97 35.48
N LYS A 452 -0.07 14.07 35.74
CA LYS A 452 -1.01 14.21 36.87
C LYS A 452 -0.39 13.72 38.17
N GLU A 453 0.36 12.62 38.14
CA GLU A 453 1.10 12.10 39.30
C GLU A 453 2.17 13.09 39.78
N ASP A 454 2.88 13.78 38.87
CA ASP A 454 3.88 14.81 39.25
C ASP A 454 3.26 16.08 39.89
N ARG A 455 1.93 16.24 39.82
CA ARG A 455 1.20 17.40 40.37
C ARG A 455 0.47 17.11 41.68
N THR A 456 0.44 15.85 42.12
CA THR A 456 -0.17 15.38 43.37
C THR A 456 0.92 15.00 44.35
#